data_AF-A0A9E5XZI3-F1
#
_entry.id   AF-A0A9E5XZI3-F1
#
_cell.length_a   1.000
_cell.length_b   1.000
_cell.length_c   1.000
_cell.angle_alpha   90.00
_cell.angle_beta   90.00
_cell.angle_gamma   90.00
#
_symmetry.space_group_name_H-M   'P 1'
#
loop_
_entity.id
_entity.type
_entity.pdbx_description
1 polymer ?
#
loop_
_entity_poly.entity_id
_entity_poly.type
_entity_poly.pdbx_seq_one_letter_code
_entity_poly.pdbx_strand_id
1 'polypeptide(L)'
;MNKNKITILIFLLLSSGILSAQKILFDNTKSEEAGNADWVIDHSEPEPYPDQSGISSSTSETYWDGAISAWGVEMVKRGFTVETLPSYRDISYGNSSNSQDLSNYDIFIICEPNNPFSSSEKTAIMNFVQNGGGLFMVADHESADRDNDGWSAYTAFNDLITNNSVDSDNAFGMLFTDDDFINDYPNHNMINDSSDPLLHGAAGDVSGMEFHGSAAMTIYPGDNSTVKGVVYRTGYSTSGTSEVMVAYSRYGQGKVVGLVDSSPADDGTGNSGDDLYYGWDEEDNGILITNATLWLADDSNSADELVSGNFAYVFPNPAENVLTVNTDTEIYGIKISDITGRECFSKAYNGRHAVLSLSGFNAGVYFVEIETSNKKILKKIVKR
;
A
#
# COMPACT_ATOMS: atom_id res chain seq x y z
N MET A 1 -13.53 -52.86 26.03
CA MET A 1 -12.18 -52.29 26.25
C MET A 1 -11.38 -52.61 25.00
N ASN A 2 -10.86 -51.71 24.16
CA ASN A 2 -10.52 -50.30 24.28
C ASN A 2 -10.83 -49.59 22.94
N LYS A 3 -11.43 -48.39 23.01
CA LYS A 3 -11.47 -47.45 21.88
C LYS A 3 -10.12 -46.73 21.88
N ASN A 4 -9.31 -46.94 20.84
CA ASN A 4 -8.09 -46.17 20.62
C ASN A 4 -8.49 -44.74 20.20
N LYS A 5 -8.36 -43.79 21.13
CA LYS A 5 -8.38 -42.37 20.83
C LYS A 5 -7.03 -42.01 20.22
N ILE A 6 -7.02 -41.67 18.94
CA ILE A 6 -5.88 -41.01 18.30
C ILE A 6 -5.99 -39.53 18.68
N THR A 7 -5.14 -39.10 19.61
CA THR A 7 -4.97 -37.69 19.93
C THR A 7 -4.01 -37.10 18.91
N ILE A 8 -4.52 -36.29 17.98
CA ILE A 8 -3.69 -35.46 17.09
C ILE A 8 -3.18 -34.29 17.95
N LEU A 9 -1.90 -34.30 18.27
CA LEU A 9 -1.22 -33.19 18.92
C LEU A 9 -0.84 -32.18 17.82
N ILE A 10 -1.62 -31.10 17.69
CA ILE A 10 -1.23 -29.96 16.86
C ILE A 10 -0.15 -29.20 17.63
N PHE A 11 1.09 -29.26 17.17
CA PHE A 11 2.14 -28.37 17.63
C PHE A 11 1.87 -26.98 17.04
N LEU A 12 1.27 -26.09 17.82
CA LEU A 12 1.36 -24.65 17.56
C LEU A 12 2.81 -24.25 17.88
N LEU A 13 3.62 -24.04 16.85
CA LEU A 13 4.85 -23.26 16.97
C LEU A 13 4.43 -21.80 17.18
N LEU A 14 4.28 -21.40 18.44
CA LEU A 14 4.29 -19.99 18.82
C LEU A 14 5.73 -19.50 18.65
N SER A 15 6.09 -19.02 17.46
CA SER A 15 7.23 -18.13 17.32
C SER A 15 6.85 -16.80 17.97
N SER A 16 7.18 -16.63 19.24
CA SER A 16 7.24 -15.32 19.87
C SER A 16 8.48 -14.60 19.33
N GLY A 17 8.41 -14.21 18.05
CA GLY A 17 9.18 -13.06 17.58
C GLY A 17 8.54 -11.84 18.22
N ILE A 18 9.34 -10.93 18.75
CA ILE A 18 8.87 -9.57 18.99
C ILE A 18 8.50 -9.06 17.59
N LEU A 19 7.21 -8.96 17.27
CA LEU A 19 6.80 -8.12 16.15
C LEU A 19 7.27 -6.72 16.53
N SER A 20 8.24 -6.18 15.78
CA SER A 20 8.54 -4.77 15.87
C SER A 20 7.27 -4.01 15.56
N ALA A 21 7.02 -2.91 16.29
CA ALA A 21 5.99 -1.97 15.88
C ALA A 21 6.28 -1.55 14.43
N GLN A 22 5.25 -1.55 13.60
CA GLN A 22 5.36 -1.05 12.23
C GLN A 22 5.51 0.47 12.27
N LYS A 23 6.29 1.01 11.33
CA LYS A 23 6.68 2.41 11.28
C LYS A 23 6.02 3.13 10.11
N ILE A 24 5.46 4.31 10.38
CA ILE A 24 4.86 5.20 9.40
C ILE A 24 5.67 6.49 9.35
N LEU A 25 5.96 6.95 8.15
CA LEU A 25 6.58 8.25 7.90
C LEU A 25 5.58 9.16 7.18
N PHE A 26 5.31 10.34 7.72
CA PHE A 26 4.52 11.39 7.10
C PHE A 26 5.46 12.40 6.43
N ASP A 27 5.20 12.79 5.18
CA ASP A 27 6.04 13.73 4.43
C ASP A 27 5.79 15.18 4.87
N ASN A 28 6.86 15.97 5.03
CA ASN A 28 6.83 17.43 5.07
C ASN A 28 7.98 18.02 4.21
N THR A 29 8.33 17.34 3.11
CA THR A 29 9.46 17.74 2.24
C THR A 29 9.06 18.49 0.98
N LYS A 30 7.76 18.66 0.72
CA LYS A 30 7.19 19.30 -0.46
C LYS A 30 6.27 20.48 -0.11
N SER A 31 6.51 21.09 1.05
CA SER A 31 5.78 22.27 1.54
C SER A 31 4.33 21.93 1.91
N GLU A 32 4.15 20.86 2.68
CA GLU A 32 2.88 20.40 3.24
C GLU A 32 2.28 21.41 4.24
N GLU A 33 3.09 22.32 4.78
CA GLU A 33 2.69 23.46 5.62
C GLU A 33 2.56 24.79 4.83
N ALA A 34 2.47 24.75 3.50
CA ALA A 34 2.40 25.98 2.69
C ALA A 34 1.06 26.71 2.82
N GLY A 35 1.13 28.05 2.90
CA GLY A 35 -0.06 28.89 2.80
C GLY A 35 -1.03 28.70 3.97
N ASN A 36 -2.16 28.02 3.73
CA ASN A 36 -3.20 27.68 4.70
C ASN A 36 -3.28 26.15 4.91
N ALA A 37 -2.28 25.42 4.43
CA ALA A 37 -2.13 23.99 4.68
C ALA A 37 -1.27 23.77 5.93
N ASP A 38 -1.53 22.67 6.63
CA ASP A 38 -0.77 22.24 7.79
C ASP A 38 -0.72 20.71 7.88
N TRP A 39 -0.39 20.05 6.75
CA TRP A 39 -0.51 18.59 6.60
C TRP A 39 0.60 17.80 7.30
N VAL A 40 0.83 18.10 8.57
CA VAL A 40 1.75 17.42 9.47
C VAL A 40 0.99 16.82 10.66
N ILE A 41 1.57 15.80 11.28
CA ILE A 41 0.99 15.17 12.49
C ILE A 41 1.33 15.94 13.78
N ASP A 42 2.32 16.83 13.74
CA ASP A 42 2.76 17.73 14.81
C ASP A 42 3.80 18.69 14.22
N HIS A 43 3.85 19.93 14.72
CA HIS A 43 4.92 20.89 14.45
C HIS A 43 6.27 20.52 15.07
N SER A 44 6.28 19.52 15.96
CA SER A 44 7.49 18.91 16.50
C SER A 44 7.96 17.79 15.58
N GLU A 45 9.07 18.02 14.89
CA GLU A 45 9.63 17.07 13.93
C GLU A 45 11.12 16.76 14.22
N PRO A 46 11.61 15.54 13.92
CA PRO A 46 10.90 14.39 13.34
C PRO A 46 9.90 13.69 14.25
N GLU A 47 10.18 13.68 15.55
CA GLU A 47 9.33 13.04 16.54
C GLU A 47 8.33 14.02 17.16
N PRO A 48 7.03 13.67 17.21
CA PRO A 48 6.01 14.55 17.75
C PRO A 48 6.16 14.74 19.27
N TYR A 49 5.65 15.85 19.78
CA TYR A 49 5.66 16.22 21.19
C TYR A 49 4.28 16.68 21.67
N PRO A 50 3.70 16.04 22.72
CA PRO A 50 4.36 15.11 23.62
C PRO A 50 4.65 13.73 23.00
N ASP A 51 5.62 13.03 23.56
CA ASP A 51 6.11 11.76 23.03
C ASP A 51 4.97 10.73 22.85
N GLN A 52 4.94 10.09 21.68
CA GLN A 52 3.91 9.12 21.29
C GLN A 52 3.74 7.93 22.26
N SER A 53 4.74 7.61 23.09
CA SER A 53 4.60 6.60 24.16
C SER A 53 3.58 6.97 25.25
N GLY A 54 3.15 8.23 25.30
CA GLY A 54 2.05 8.71 26.13
C GLY A 54 0.65 8.42 25.57
N ILE A 55 0.53 7.95 24.33
CA ILE A 55 -0.74 7.63 23.68
C ILE A 55 -1.29 6.30 24.20
N SER A 56 -2.59 6.30 24.49
CA SER A 56 -3.38 5.15 24.93
C SER A 56 -4.70 5.10 24.16
N SER A 57 -5.47 4.04 24.29
CA SER A 57 -6.78 3.90 23.63
C SER A 57 -7.79 5.00 23.99
N SER A 58 -7.55 5.80 25.04
CA SER A 58 -8.40 6.93 25.45
C SER A 58 -7.79 8.30 25.15
N THR A 59 -6.63 8.36 24.50
CA THR A 59 -5.99 9.62 24.14
C THR A 59 -6.81 10.31 23.05
N SER A 60 -7.05 11.61 23.21
CA SER A 60 -7.74 12.45 22.22
C SER A 60 -6.93 12.49 20.93
N GLU A 61 -7.59 12.61 19.80
CA GLU A 61 -6.95 12.83 18.49
C GLU A 61 -6.22 14.17 18.42
N THR A 62 -6.69 15.16 19.19
CA THR A 62 -6.01 16.45 19.42
C THR A 62 -4.82 16.37 20.39
N TYR A 63 -4.11 15.23 20.45
CA TYR A 63 -2.94 15.06 21.32
C TYR A 63 -1.72 15.84 20.81
N TRP A 64 -1.64 15.96 19.50
CA TRP A 64 -0.73 16.82 18.77
C TRP A 64 -1.53 17.95 18.10
N ASP A 65 -0.81 18.84 17.44
CA ASP A 65 -1.36 20.04 16.83
C ASP A 65 -0.76 20.13 15.43
N GLY A 66 -1.53 19.73 14.42
CA GLY A 66 -1.16 19.64 13.01
C GLY A 66 -2.32 18.97 12.28
N ALA A 67 -2.72 19.44 11.10
CA ALA A 67 -4.02 19.13 10.50
C ALA A 67 -4.32 17.65 10.27
N ILE A 68 -3.32 16.76 10.36
CA ILE A 68 -3.53 15.30 10.28
C ILE A 68 -3.14 14.56 11.57
N SER A 69 -3.18 15.24 12.73
CA SER A 69 -2.81 14.69 14.04
C SER A 69 -3.64 13.46 14.41
N ALA A 70 -4.94 13.48 14.12
CA ALA A 70 -5.88 12.40 14.37
C ALA A 70 -5.44 11.10 13.70
N TRP A 71 -4.95 11.20 12.46
CA TRP A 71 -4.40 10.07 11.72
C TRP A 71 -3.18 9.49 12.44
N GLY A 72 -2.20 10.34 12.80
CA GLY A 72 -1.02 9.91 13.55
C GLY A 72 -1.38 9.24 14.89
N VAL A 73 -2.26 9.87 15.67
CA VAL A 73 -2.70 9.39 16.98
C VAL A 73 -3.46 8.06 16.86
N GLU A 74 -4.35 7.91 15.88
CA GLU A 74 -5.10 6.66 15.66
C GLU A 74 -4.17 5.50 15.30
N MET A 75 -3.14 5.74 14.49
CA MET A 75 -2.15 4.71 14.19
C MET A 75 -1.31 4.33 15.42
N VAL A 76 -0.93 5.29 16.27
CA VAL A 76 -0.22 4.97 17.53
C VAL A 76 -1.11 4.17 18.49
N LYS A 77 -2.41 4.49 18.61
CA LYS A 77 -3.36 3.68 19.38
C LYS A 77 -3.39 2.22 18.93
N ARG A 78 -3.09 1.97 17.65
CA ARG A 78 -3.03 0.64 17.03
C ARG A 78 -1.66 -0.02 17.08
N GLY A 79 -0.68 0.60 17.74
CA GLY A 79 0.65 0.03 17.99
C GLY A 79 1.68 0.32 16.90
N PHE A 80 1.40 1.28 16.01
CA PHE A 80 2.40 1.82 15.10
C PHE A 80 3.28 2.84 15.83
N THR A 81 4.45 3.09 15.27
CA THR A 81 5.23 4.30 15.59
C THR A 81 5.22 5.23 14.39
N VAL A 82 5.07 6.53 14.64
CA VAL A 82 4.96 7.56 13.61
C VAL A 82 6.07 8.59 13.75
N GLU A 83 6.52 9.14 12.62
CA GLU A 83 7.48 10.25 12.52
C GLU A 83 7.09 11.13 11.33
N THR A 84 7.49 12.40 11.35
CA THR A 84 7.43 13.31 10.19
C THR A 84 8.80 13.38 9.52
N LEU A 85 8.86 13.30 8.19
CA LEU A 85 10.05 13.57 7.39
C LEU A 85 10.18 15.09 7.18
N PRO A 86 11.10 15.78 7.88
CA PRO A 86 11.15 17.23 7.87
C PRO A 86 11.65 17.78 6.53
N SER A 87 11.28 19.02 6.21
CA SER A 87 11.69 19.76 5.00
C SER A 87 13.19 19.86 4.75
N TYR A 88 14.03 19.65 5.76
CA TYR A 88 15.49 19.65 5.66
C TYR A 88 16.11 18.25 5.41
N ARG A 89 15.29 17.22 5.18
CA ARG A 89 15.69 15.86 4.83
C ARG A 89 15.30 15.52 3.38
N ASP A 90 15.98 14.51 2.84
CA ASP A 90 15.68 14.00 1.50
C ASP A 90 14.79 12.75 1.60
N ILE A 91 13.82 12.60 0.68
CA ILE A 91 13.15 11.32 0.45
C ILE A 91 14.16 10.37 -0.21
N SER A 92 14.60 9.34 0.53
CA SER A 92 15.61 8.38 0.08
C SER A 92 15.22 6.94 0.38
N TYR A 93 15.77 5.99 -0.39
CA TYR A 93 15.60 4.55 -0.15
C TYR A 93 16.93 3.81 -0.32
N GLY A 94 17.35 3.08 0.71
CA GLY A 94 18.62 2.35 0.77
C GLY A 94 19.83 3.21 1.17
N ASN A 95 19.62 4.45 1.63
CA ASN A 95 20.67 5.32 2.14
C ASN A 95 20.83 5.18 3.65
N SER A 96 21.77 4.33 4.09
CA SER A 96 22.03 4.09 5.51
C SER A 96 22.52 5.30 6.32
N SER A 97 22.82 6.43 5.68
CA SER A 97 23.21 7.67 6.36
C SER A 97 22.02 8.58 6.68
N ASN A 98 20.86 8.33 6.06
CA ASN A 98 19.62 9.01 6.37
C ASN A 98 18.88 8.21 7.44
N SER A 99 18.70 8.80 8.63
CA SER A 99 17.97 8.16 9.74
C SER A 99 16.50 7.90 9.39
N GLN A 100 15.94 8.74 8.51
CA GLN A 100 14.56 8.65 8.04
C GLN A 100 14.48 8.12 6.61
N ASP A 101 15.48 7.33 6.19
CA ASP A 101 15.42 6.60 4.91
C ASP A 101 14.20 5.67 4.89
N LEU A 102 13.49 5.62 3.75
CA LEU A 102 12.29 4.82 3.58
C LEU A 102 12.50 3.32 3.83
N SER A 103 13.74 2.80 3.76
CA SER A 103 14.02 1.40 4.14
C SER A 103 13.85 1.10 5.63
N ASN A 104 13.69 2.13 6.47
CA ASN A 104 13.41 1.98 7.89
C ASN A 104 11.91 2.06 8.22
N TYR A 105 11.03 2.25 7.23
CA TYR A 105 9.58 2.40 7.44
C TYR A 105 8.79 1.37 6.64
N ASP A 106 7.56 1.12 7.07
CA ASP A 106 6.64 0.21 6.39
C ASP A 106 5.67 1.00 5.50
N ILE A 107 5.31 2.21 5.91
CA ILE A 107 4.38 3.09 5.18
C ILE A 107 4.97 4.49 5.04
N PHE A 108 4.81 5.08 3.86
CA PHE A 108 5.05 6.49 3.58
C PHE A 108 3.75 7.18 3.17
N ILE A 109 3.39 8.25 3.87
CA ILE A 109 2.18 9.03 3.65
C ILE A 109 2.59 10.41 3.16
N ILE A 110 2.03 10.83 2.03
CA ILE A 110 2.29 12.14 1.44
C ILE A 110 0.94 12.84 1.28
N CYS A 111 0.74 13.91 2.03
CA CYS A 111 -0.51 14.66 2.03
C CYS A 111 -0.33 16.00 1.34
N GLU A 112 -0.96 16.15 0.17
CA GLU A 112 -0.98 17.38 -0.64
C GLU A 112 0.40 18.03 -0.85
N PRO A 113 1.36 17.33 -1.51
CA PRO A 113 2.67 17.91 -1.80
C PRO A 113 2.52 19.12 -2.74
N ASN A 114 3.01 20.28 -2.33
CA ASN A 114 2.93 21.53 -3.10
C ASN A 114 4.11 21.71 -4.08
N ASN A 115 5.15 20.89 -3.99
CA ASN A 115 6.34 21.00 -4.83
C ASN A 115 6.66 19.67 -5.54
N PRO A 116 7.34 19.71 -6.71
CA PRO A 116 7.67 18.50 -7.46
C PRO A 116 8.75 17.66 -6.77
N PHE A 117 8.66 16.35 -6.95
CA PHE A 117 9.70 15.41 -6.57
C PHE A 117 10.87 15.45 -7.56
N SER A 118 12.10 15.52 -7.03
CA SER A 118 13.32 15.32 -7.82
C SER A 118 13.40 13.90 -8.39
N SER A 119 14.23 13.70 -9.42
CA SER A 119 14.42 12.37 -10.03
C SER A 119 14.89 11.31 -9.02
N SER A 120 15.71 11.69 -8.03
CA SER A 120 16.16 10.78 -6.96
C SER A 120 15.04 10.41 -6.01
N GLU A 121 14.19 11.36 -5.63
CA GLU A 121 13.06 11.12 -4.72
C GLU A 121 12.01 10.23 -5.40
N LYS A 122 11.66 10.51 -6.66
CA LYS A 122 10.79 9.63 -7.45
C LYS A 122 11.33 8.21 -7.51
N THR A 123 12.64 8.06 -7.73
CA THR A 123 13.29 6.75 -7.75
C THR A 123 13.24 6.07 -6.37
N ALA A 124 13.39 6.83 -5.27
CA ALA A 124 13.29 6.30 -3.92
C ALA A 124 11.88 5.80 -3.60
N ILE A 125 10.85 6.61 -3.86
CA ILE A 125 9.43 6.27 -3.63
C ILE A 125 9.04 5.03 -4.44
N MET A 126 9.37 5.00 -5.73
CA MET A 126 9.04 3.85 -6.58
C MET A 126 9.73 2.56 -6.12
N ASN A 127 11.01 2.63 -5.73
CA ASN A 127 11.72 1.47 -5.19
C ASN A 127 11.17 1.03 -3.83
N PHE A 128 10.81 1.97 -2.95
CA PHE A 128 10.19 1.68 -1.67
C PHE A 128 8.91 0.83 -1.85
N VAL A 129 7.98 1.29 -2.69
CA VAL A 129 6.75 0.55 -2.99
C VAL A 129 7.07 -0.79 -3.67
N GLN A 130 7.92 -0.79 -4.70
CA GLN A 130 8.28 -2.03 -5.41
C GLN A 130 8.82 -3.12 -4.47
N ASN A 131 9.52 -2.73 -3.41
CA ASN A 131 10.16 -3.63 -2.45
C ASN A 131 9.32 -3.93 -1.19
N GLY A 132 8.05 -3.55 -1.16
CA GLY A 132 7.12 -3.96 -0.09
C GLY A 132 6.54 -2.81 0.72
N GLY A 133 7.00 -1.57 0.52
CA GLY A 133 6.46 -0.40 1.20
C GLY A 133 5.01 -0.09 0.81
N GLY A 134 4.26 0.44 1.76
CA GLY A 134 2.95 1.04 1.53
C GLY A 134 3.07 2.53 1.23
N LEU A 135 2.46 3.00 0.13
CA LEU A 135 2.38 4.43 -0.19
C LEU A 135 0.93 4.90 -0.07
N PHE A 136 0.70 5.96 0.68
CA PHE A 136 -0.57 6.68 0.72
C PHE A 136 -0.38 8.06 0.09
N MET A 137 -1.11 8.34 -0.99
CA MET A 137 -1.10 9.63 -1.69
C MET A 137 -2.44 10.33 -1.44
N VAL A 138 -2.41 11.55 -0.91
CA VAL A 138 -3.58 12.41 -0.78
C VAL A 138 -3.39 13.61 -1.70
N ALA A 139 -4.23 13.75 -2.72
CA ALA A 139 -4.09 14.81 -3.72
C ALA A 139 -5.34 15.66 -3.85
N ASP A 140 -5.17 16.94 -3.59
CA ASP A 140 -6.22 17.93 -3.71
C ASP A 140 -6.36 18.50 -5.14
N HIS A 141 -7.35 19.38 -5.34
CA HIS A 141 -7.77 19.97 -6.61
C HIS A 141 -6.73 20.89 -7.27
N GLU A 142 -6.96 21.25 -8.55
CA GLU A 142 -5.98 22.02 -9.34
C GLU A 142 -5.63 23.39 -8.74
N SER A 143 -6.58 24.00 -8.02
CA SER A 143 -6.40 25.32 -7.39
C SER A 143 -5.79 25.29 -6.00
N ALA A 144 -5.41 24.10 -5.49
CA ALA A 144 -4.72 23.91 -4.22
C ALA A 144 -3.19 24.10 -4.32
N ASP A 145 -2.73 25.00 -5.19
CA ASP A 145 -1.33 25.48 -5.21
C ASP A 145 -1.14 26.48 -4.06
N ARG A 146 -0.68 25.99 -2.91
CA ARG A 146 -0.66 26.76 -1.65
C ARG A 146 0.48 27.78 -1.58
N ASP A 147 1.56 27.59 -2.35
CA ASP A 147 2.73 28.49 -2.38
C ASP A 147 2.85 29.33 -3.67
N ASN A 148 1.95 29.14 -4.63
CA ASN A 148 1.87 29.80 -5.93
C ASN A 148 3.12 29.56 -6.81
N ASP A 149 3.72 28.37 -6.73
CA ASP A 149 4.88 27.99 -7.54
C ASP A 149 4.51 27.36 -8.90
N GLY A 150 3.21 27.08 -9.12
CA GLY A 150 2.66 26.46 -10.31
C GLY A 150 2.57 24.93 -10.24
N TRP A 151 2.84 24.33 -9.08
CA TRP A 151 2.60 22.93 -8.76
C TRP A 151 1.47 22.77 -7.76
N SER A 152 0.79 21.65 -7.88
CA SER A 152 -0.21 21.18 -6.92
C SER A 152 -0.11 19.67 -6.78
N ALA A 153 -0.72 19.12 -5.73
CA ALA A 153 -0.59 17.72 -5.38
C ALA A 153 -0.85 16.76 -6.55
N TYR A 154 -1.93 16.99 -7.32
CA TYR A 154 -2.28 16.15 -8.47
C TYR A 154 -1.16 16.15 -9.53
N THR A 155 -0.53 17.29 -9.80
CA THR A 155 0.59 17.38 -10.75
C THR A 155 1.85 16.69 -10.24
N ALA A 156 2.17 16.86 -8.94
CA ALA A 156 3.34 16.23 -8.32
C ALA A 156 3.22 14.70 -8.34
N PHE A 157 2.05 14.15 -8.01
CA PHE A 157 1.82 12.70 -8.08
C PHE A 157 1.75 12.18 -9.52
N ASN A 158 1.11 12.89 -10.44
CA ASN A 158 1.08 12.46 -11.84
C ASN A 158 2.49 12.47 -12.46
N ASP A 159 3.36 13.44 -12.11
CA ASP A 159 4.78 13.45 -12.51
C ASP A 159 5.57 12.30 -11.86
N LEU A 160 5.32 11.99 -10.57
CA LEU A 160 5.87 10.79 -9.94
C LEU A 160 5.49 9.51 -10.72
N ILE A 161 4.22 9.36 -11.07
CA ILE A 161 3.66 8.14 -11.66
C ILE A 161 4.08 7.98 -13.13
N THR A 162 4.15 9.08 -13.89
CA THR A 162 4.36 9.05 -15.36
C THR A 162 5.76 9.50 -15.80
N ASN A 163 6.58 10.03 -14.91
CA ASN A 163 7.90 10.56 -15.23
C ASN A 163 8.93 10.19 -14.16
N ASN A 164 9.19 8.89 -13.99
CA ASN A 164 10.22 8.36 -13.10
C ASN A 164 11.15 7.37 -13.84
N SER A 165 12.23 6.93 -13.17
CA SER A 165 13.26 6.07 -13.78
C SER A 165 13.05 4.56 -13.55
N VAL A 166 12.03 4.18 -12.78
CA VAL A 166 11.77 2.80 -12.35
C VAL A 166 10.69 2.17 -13.22
N ASP A 167 9.53 2.81 -13.31
CA ASP A 167 8.39 2.43 -14.15
C ASP A 167 7.50 3.65 -14.39
N SER A 168 7.65 4.26 -15.57
CA SER A 168 6.94 5.48 -15.97
C SER A 168 5.62 5.22 -16.71
N ASP A 169 5.22 3.95 -16.86
CA ASP A 169 4.05 3.57 -17.66
C ASP A 169 2.81 3.40 -16.77
N ASN A 170 2.59 4.34 -15.85
CA ASN A 170 1.48 4.33 -14.89
C ASN A 170 1.42 3.05 -14.04
N ALA A 171 2.53 2.75 -13.38
CA ALA A 171 2.72 1.53 -12.57
C ALA A 171 1.62 1.30 -11.52
N PHE A 172 0.99 2.36 -11.01
CA PHE A 172 -0.08 2.27 -10.01
C PHE A 172 -1.48 2.12 -10.63
N GLY A 173 -1.60 2.32 -11.94
CA GLY A 173 -2.86 2.27 -12.67
C GLY A 173 -3.85 3.35 -12.26
N MET A 174 -3.39 4.48 -11.74
CA MET A 174 -4.26 5.58 -11.29
C MET A 174 -3.57 6.92 -11.56
N LEU A 175 -4.35 7.91 -12.01
CA LEU A 175 -3.91 9.29 -12.18
C LEU A 175 -4.97 10.22 -11.61
N PHE A 176 -4.53 11.30 -10.98
CA PHE A 176 -5.39 12.35 -10.46
C PHE A 176 -5.81 13.31 -11.59
N THR A 177 -7.04 13.81 -11.55
CA THR A 177 -7.56 14.77 -12.52
C THR A 177 -7.28 16.21 -12.09
N ASP A 178 -7.35 17.14 -13.04
CA ASP A 178 -7.29 18.59 -12.82
C ASP A 178 -8.68 19.18 -12.50
N ASP A 179 -9.62 18.35 -12.03
CA ASP A 179 -10.95 18.82 -11.67
C ASP A 179 -10.90 19.68 -10.39
N ASP A 180 -11.77 20.68 -10.34
CA ASP A 180 -12.04 21.49 -9.16
C ASP A 180 -13.55 21.54 -8.96
N PHE A 181 -14.08 20.61 -8.17
CA PHE A 181 -15.48 20.65 -7.77
C PHE A 181 -15.62 21.06 -6.32
N ILE A 182 -16.60 21.94 -6.11
CA ILE A 182 -16.77 22.66 -4.86
C ILE A 182 -16.99 21.70 -3.68
N ASN A 183 -17.86 20.69 -3.80
CA ASN A 183 -18.23 19.79 -2.70
C ASN A 183 -18.84 18.47 -3.22
N ASP A 184 -18.62 17.36 -2.51
CA ASP A 184 -19.35 16.10 -2.66
C ASP A 184 -19.71 15.51 -1.28
N TYR A 185 -20.73 16.08 -0.65
CA TYR A 185 -21.24 15.62 0.64
C TYR A 185 -22.79 15.57 0.68
N PRO A 186 -23.39 14.57 1.33
CA PRO A 186 -22.75 13.31 1.73
C PRO A 186 -22.50 12.41 0.51
N ASN A 187 -21.35 11.72 0.45
CA ASN A 187 -21.04 10.75 -0.60
C ASN A 187 -21.17 9.30 -0.09
N HIS A 188 -22.21 8.61 -0.54
CA HIS A 188 -22.44 7.18 -0.29
C HIS A 188 -22.19 6.29 -1.53
N ASN A 189 -21.53 6.83 -2.56
CA ASN A 189 -21.39 6.19 -3.86
C ASN A 189 -20.16 5.26 -3.90
N MET A 190 -20.27 4.14 -3.21
CA MET A 190 -19.19 3.17 -3.01
C MET A 190 -19.46 1.86 -3.75
N ILE A 191 -18.41 1.10 -4.01
CA ILE A 191 -18.53 -0.26 -4.54
C ILE A 191 -19.35 -1.15 -3.59
N ASN A 192 -20.06 -2.12 -4.15
CA ASN A 192 -20.75 -3.14 -3.36
C ASN A 192 -19.91 -4.42 -3.30
N ASP A 193 -18.88 -4.41 -2.45
CA ASP A 193 -17.98 -5.54 -2.23
C ASP A 193 -17.77 -5.76 -0.73
N SER A 194 -18.46 -6.76 -0.17
CA SER A 194 -18.41 -7.10 1.26
C SER A 194 -17.05 -7.63 1.75
N SER A 195 -16.08 -7.80 0.85
CA SER A 195 -14.72 -8.23 1.17
C SER A 195 -13.67 -7.14 0.96
N ASP A 196 -14.10 -5.93 0.57
CA ASP A 196 -13.17 -4.84 0.34
C ASP A 196 -12.49 -4.40 1.65
N PRO A 197 -11.16 -4.38 1.72
CA PRO A 197 -10.44 -4.12 2.96
C PRO A 197 -10.51 -2.65 3.40
N LEU A 198 -10.81 -1.71 2.50
CA LEU A 198 -10.96 -0.30 2.84
C LEU A 198 -12.36 -0.03 3.40
N LEU A 199 -13.39 -0.72 2.88
CA LEU A 199 -14.78 -0.57 3.36
C LEU A 199 -15.13 -1.43 4.58
N HIS A 200 -14.42 -2.54 4.80
CA HIS A 200 -14.74 -3.54 5.84
C HIS A 200 -13.51 -3.96 6.65
N GLY A 201 -12.60 -3.01 6.89
CA GLY A 201 -11.35 -3.26 7.60
C GLY A 201 -11.50 -3.28 9.13
N ALA A 202 -10.37 -3.41 9.82
CA ALA A 202 -10.34 -3.54 11.28
C ALA A 202 -10.64 -2.22 12.04
N ALA A 203 -10.77 -1.09 11.35
CA ALA A 203 -11.23 0.16 11.95
C ALA A 203 -12.77 0.23 12.03
N GLY A 204 -13.48 -0.44 11.12
CA GLY A 204 -14.94 -0.43 11.06
C GLY A 204 -15.45 -0.58 9.63
N ASP A 205 -16.78 -0.63 9.52
CA ASP A 205 -17.47 -0.55 8.24
C ASP A 205 -17.60 0.91 7.80
N VAL A 206 -17.37 1.18 6.52
CA VAL A 206 -17.51 2.50 5.90
C VAL A 206 -18.82 2.53 5.11
N SER A 207 -19.62 3.57 5.32
CA SER A 207 -20.91 3.77 4.68
C SER A 207 -21.02 5.10 3.92
N GLY A 208 -20.22 6.11 4.29
CA GLY A 208 -20.18 7.42 3.66
C GLY A 208 -18.81 8.10 3.80
N MET A 209 -18.54 9.05 2.92
CA MET A 209 -17.43 10.01 3.02
C MET A 209 -17.92 11.41 2.66
N GLU A 210 -17.19 12.43 3.10
CA GLU A 210 -17.41 13.83 2.71
C GLU A 210 -16.14 14.44 2.11
N PHE A 211 -16.32 15.31 1.11
CA PHE A 211 -15.26 15.99 0.37
C PHE A 211 -15.63 17.47 0.16
N HIS A 212 -14.72 18.39 0.48
CA HIS A 212 -14.92 19.85 0.51
C HIS A 212 -13.84 20.57 -0.30
N GLY A 213 -14.07 20.71 -1.61
CA GLY A 213 -13.08 21.16 -2.57
C GLY A 213 -12.24 19.97 -2.98
N SER A 214 -12.56 19.35 -4.11
CA SER A 214 -11.93 18.07 -4.48
C SER A 214 -11.74 17.94 -5.99
N ALA A 215 -10.80 17.07 -6.34
CA ALA A 215 -10.62 16.51 -7.68
C ALA A 215 -11.16 15.07 -7.74
N ALA A 216 -10.86 14.35 -8.81
CA ALA A 216 -11.10 12.93 -8.94
C ALA A 216 -9.83 12.19 -9.38
N MET A 217 -9.93 10.87 -9.50
CA MET A 217 -8.97 10.03 -10.19
C MET A 217 -9.61 9.34 -11.40
N THR A 218 -8.78 9.03 -12.38
CA THR A 218 -9.04 8.00 -13.38
C THR A 218 -8.16 6.79 -13.09
N ILE A 219 -8.76 5.59 -13.07
CA ILE A 219 -8.05 4.32 -12.94
C ILE A 219 -7.89 3.63 -14.30
N TYR A 220 -6.80 2.89 -14.45
CA TYR A 220 -6.36 2.25 -15.69
C TYR A 220 -6.04 0.77 -15.42
N PRO A 221 -7.06 -0.11 -15.34
CA PRO A 221 -6.84 -1.55 -15.15
C PRO A 221 -6.02 -2.22 -16.26
N GLY A 222 -5.89 -1.58 -17.42
CA GLY A 222 -5.02 -2.01 -18.51
C GLY A 222 -3.53 -1.83 -18.22
N ASP A 223 -3.17 -0.81 -17.44
CA ASP A 223 -1.80 -0.49 -17.05
C ASP A 223 -1.44 -1.30 -15.78
N ASN A 224 -2.34 -1.31 -14.79
CA ASN A 224 -2.21 -2.14 -13.60
C ASN A 224 -3.54 -2.87 -13.28
N SER A 225 -3.58 -4.18 -13.56
CA SER A 225 -4.77 -5.01 -13.32
C SER A 225 -5.21 -5.15 -11.85
N THR A 226 -4.40 -4.71 -10.90
CA THR A 226 -4.72 -4.72 -9.46
C THR A 226 -5.41 -3.45 -8.99
N VAL A 227 -5.43 -2.39 -9.81
CA VAL A 227 -6.09 -1.14 -9.43
C VAL A 227 -7.59 -1.33 -9.29
N LYS A 228 -8.14 -0.74 -8.24
CA LYS A 228 -9.57 -0.79 -7.93
C LYS A 228 -10.00 0.53 -7.32
N GLY A 229 -11.06 1.12 -7.89
CA GLY A 229 -11.78 2.23 -7.28
C GLY A 229 -12.74 1.71 -6.20
N VAL A 230 -12.84 2.44 -5.10
CA VAL A 230 -13.61 2.06 -3.91
C VAL A 230 -14.75 3.04 -3.66
N VAL A 231 -14.44 4.33 -3.66
CA VAL A 231 -15.39 5.43 -3.53
C VAL A 231 -15.37 6.20 -4.85
N TYR A 232 -16.55 6.57 -5.34
CA TYR A 232 -16.73 7.30 -6.59
C TYR A 232 -17.52 8.57 -6.32
N ARG A 233 -17.35 9.60 -7.14
CA ARG A 233 -18.12 10.83 -7.02
C ARG A 233 -19.62 10.54 -7.12
N THR A 234 -20.44 11.24 -6.34
CA THR A 234 -21.89 11.05 -6.36
C THR A 234 -22.47 11.17 -7.77
N GLY A 235 -23.26 10.16 -8.19
CA GLY A 235 -23.91 10.12 -9.50
C GLY A 235 -23.12 9.40 -10.60
N TYR A 236 -21.89 8.96 -10.33
CA TYR A 236 -21.07 8.19 -11.27
C TYR A 236 -21.14 6.69 -11.01
N SER A 237 -20.75 5.88 -12.01
CA SER A 237 -20.81 4.42 -11.90
C SER A 237 -19.68 3.88 -11.04
N THR A 238 -20.04 3.10 -10.01
CA THR A 238 -19.10 2.37 -9.14
C THR A 238 -18.44 1.15 -9.80
N SER A 239 -18.69 0.94 -11.09
CA SER A 239 -17.96 -0.02 -11.93
C SER A 239 -17.16 0.66 -13.05
N GLY A 240 -17.18 1.99 -13.08
CA GLY A 240 -16.46 2.80 -14.05
C GLY A 240 -14.98 2.97 -13.68
N THR A 241 -14.27 3.66 -14.55
CA THR A 241 -12.84 3.97 -14.38
C THR A 241 -12.58 5.45 -14.11
N SER A 242 -13.59 6.31 -14.22
CA SER A 242 -13.47 7.76 -14.01
C SER A 242 -14.19 8.17 -12.73
N GLU A 243 -13.84 9.34 -12.22
CA GLU A 243 -14.54 10.00 -11.12
C GLU A 243 -14.46 9.15 -9.84
N VAL A 244 -13.27 8.57 -9.65
CA VAL A 244 -12.89 7.77 -8.49
C VAL A 244 -12.35 8.71 -7.41
N MET A 245 -12.89 8.63 -6.21
CA MET A 245 -12.45 9.45 -5.06
C MET A 245 -11.39 8.72 -4.23
N VAL A 246 -11.53 7.39 -4.12
CA VAL A 246 -10.57 6.53 -3.41
C VAL A 246 -10.24 5.33 -4.28
N ALA A 247 -8.96 5.04 -4.45
CA ALA A 247 -8.48 3.88 -5.18
C ALA A 247 -7.31 3.22 -4.44
N TYR A 248 -7.12 1.93 -4.69
CA TYR A 248 -5.90 1.24 -4.29
C TYR A 248 -5.38 0.33 -5.39
N SER A 249 -4.09 0.02 -5.34
CA SER A 249 -3.44 -0.95 -6.22
C SER A 249 -2.23 -1.59 -5.54
N ARG A 250 -1.65 -2.58 -6.21
CA ARG A 250 -0.39 -3.22 -5.82
C ARG A 250 0.67 -2.93 -6.87
N TYR A 251 1.90 -2.68 -6.43
CA TYR A 251 3.05 -2.51 -7.30
C TYR A 251 4.27 -3.20 -6.71
N GLY A 252 4.89 -4.09 -7.49
CA GLY A 252 5.93 -4.98 -6.98
C GLY A 252 5.41 -5.80 -5.80
N GLN A 253 6.05 -5.67 -4.65
CA GLN A 253 5.64 -6.31 -3.39
C GLN A 253 4.81 -5.40 -2.48
N GLY A 254 4.73 -4.10 -2.80
CA GLY A 254 4.05 -3.11 -1.99
C GLY A 254 2.65 -2.80 -2.48
N LYS A 255 2.08 -1.76 -1.87
CA LYS A 255 0.69 -1.35 -2.01
C LYS A 255 0.61 0.16 -2.10
N VAL A 256 -0.40 0.64 -2.81
CA VAL A 256 -0.62 2.07 -3.01
C VAL A 256 -2.09 2.37 -2.76
N VAL A 257 -2.35 3.47 -2.04
CA VAL A 257 -3.67 4.08 -1.90
C VAL A 257 -3.60 5.50 -2.45
N GLY A 258 -4.60 5.86 -3.25
CA GLY A 258 -4.88 7.24 -3.64
C GLY A 258 -6.18 7.70 -2.99
N LEU A 259 -6.15 8.87 -2.37
CA LEU A 259 -7.29 9.63 -1.88
C LEU A 259 -7.27 10.98 -2.56
N VAL A 260 -8.41 11.42 -3.09
CA VAL A 260 -8.58 12.81 -3.51
C VAL A 260 -9.04 13.64 -2.33
N ASP A 261 -8.74 14.94 -2.35
CA ASP A 261 -9.06 15.91 -1.29
C ASP A 261 -8.28 15.62 0.00
N SER A 262 -7.78 16.68 0.64
CA SER A 262 -7.10 16.60 1.94
C SER A 262 -8.07 16.76 3.12
N SER A 263 -9.24 17.35 2.91
CA SER A 263 -10.25 17.57 3.97
C SER A 263 -10.72 16.29 4.68
N PRO A 264 -10.82 15.09 4.05
CA PRO A 264 -11.15 13.87 4.80
C PRO A 264 -10.10 13.49 5.85
N ALA A 265 -8.85 13.90 5.67
CA ALA A 265 -7.76 13.67 6.62
C ALA A 265 -7.60 14.79 7.65
N ASP A 266 -8.15 15.98 7.36
CA ASP A 266 -8.06 17.16 8.21
C ASP A 266 -8.86 16.97 9.51
N ASP A 267 -8.22 17.22 10.63
CA ASP A 267 -8.78 17.08 11.97
C ASP A 267 -8.98 18.42 12.69
N GLY A 268 -8.88 19.52 11.95
CA GLY A 268 -9.06 20.89 12.45
C GLY A 268 -8.09 21.32 13.54
N THR A 269 -7.06 20.53 13.85
CA THR A 269 -5.91 20.96 14.66
C THR A 269 -4.84 21.56 13.76
N GLY A 270 -4.00 22.44 14.27
CA GLY A 270 -2.96 23.06 13.45
C GLY A 270 -2.62 24.49 13.84
N ASN A 271 -1.79 25.12 13.01
CA ASN A 271 -1.27 26.45 13.26
C ASN A 271 -2.38 27.48 13.49
N SER A 272 -2.16 28.34 14.50
CA SER A 272 -3.05 29.46 14.79
C SER A 272 -3.06 30.46 13.63
N GLY A 273 -4.06 30.37 12.76
CA GLY A 273 -4.23 31.25 11.61
C GLY A 273 -4.72 30.54 10.37
N ASP A 274 -4.65 29.20 10.35
CA ASP A 274 -5.13 28.39 9.25
C ASP A 274 -6.63 28.16 9.38
N ASP A 275 -7.33 28.33 8.25
CA ASP A 275 -8.73 27.98 8.09
C ASP A 275 -8.81 26.50 7.67
N LEU A 276 -8.78 25.61 8.67
CA LEU A 276 -8.80 24.15 8.50
C LEU A 276 -10.21 23.56 8.56
N TYR A 277 -10.38 22.36 8.00
CA TYR A 277 -11.66 21.64 7.89
C TYR A 277 -11.69 20.43 8.83
N TYR A 278 -12.69 20.32 9.70
CA TYR A 278 -12.78 19.17 10.60
C TYR A 278 -13.42 17.94 9.92
N GLY A 279 -12.74 17.36 8.92
CA GLY A 279 -13.29 16.29 8.09
C GLY A 279 -13.01 14.86 8.57
N TRP A 280 -12.05 14.64 9.48
CA TRP A 280 -11.70 13.32 10.01
C TRP A 280 -12.91 12.57 10.61
N ASP A 281 -13.75 13.30 11.35
CA ASP A 281 -14.97 12.79 12.00
C ASP A 281 -16.24 12.96 11.14
N GLU A 282 -16.12 13.45 9.90
CA GLU A 282 -17.26 13.54 8.97
C GLU A 282 -17.53 12.18 8.33
N GLU A 283 -18.80 11.74 8.41
CA GLU A 283 -19.25 10.41 8.02
C GLU A 283 -18.30 9.31 8.57
N ASP A 284 -17.67 8.52 7.69
CA ASP A 284 -16.73 7.46 8.05
C ASP A 284 -15.30 7.76 7.50
N ASN A 285 -14.95 9.03 7.29
CA ASN A 285 -13.66 9.46 6.70
C ASN A 285 -12.45 8.86 7.43
N GLY A 286 -12.33 9.10 8.74
CA GLY A 286 -11.26 8.55 9.56
C GLY A 286 -11.25 7.01 9.61
N ILE A 287 -12.42 6.36 9.52
CA ILE A 287 -12.53 4.89 9.46
C ILE A 287 -11.94 4.38 8.15
N LEU A 288 -12.27 4.99 7.01
CA LEU A 288 -11.73 4.60 5.71
C LEU A 288 -10.21 4.82 5.63
N ILE A 289 -9.72 5.99 6.07
CA ILE A 289 -8.29 6.32 6.07
C ILE A 289 -7.52 5.34 6.97
N THR A 290 -8.08 5.01 8.13
CA THR A 290 -7.50 4.00 9.04
C THR A 290 -7.51 2.61 8.40
N ASN A 291 -8.61 2.17 7.78
CA ASN A 291 -8.68 0.89 7.08
C ASN A 291 -7.67 0.80 5.94
N ALA A 292 -7.54 1.86 5.15
CA ALA A 292 -6.56 1.96 4.07
C ALA A 292 -5.12 1.88 4.60
N THR A 293 -4.81 2.58 5.69
CA THR A 293 -3.48 2.53 6.32
C THR A 293 -3.17 1.15 6.87
N LEU A 294 -4.14 0.48 7.51
CA LEU A 294 -3.99 -0.89 7.98
C LEU A 294 -3.82 -1.88 6.81
N TRP A 295 -4.51 -1.66 5.70
CA TRP A 295 -4.33 -2.48 4.50
C TRP A 295 -2.94 -2.29 3.89
N LEU A 296 -2.39 -1.07 3.89
CA LEU A 296 -1.00 -0.82 3.47
C LEU A 296 -0.01 -1.58 4.37
N ALA A 297 -0.24 -1.56 5.69
CA ALA A 297 0.60 -2.25 6.69
C ALA A 297 0.49 -3.78 6.64
N ASP A 298 -0.58 -4.34 6.09
CA ASP A 298 -0.85 -5.76 6.23
C ASP A 298 0.11 -6.63 5.40
N ASP A 299 1.14 -7.17 6.06
CA ASP A 299 2.04 -8.18 5.48
C ASP A 299 1.32 -9.50 5.17
N SER A 300 0.06 -9.67 5.60
CA SER A 300 -0.83 -10.71 5.11
C SER A 300 -1.18 -10.39 3.65
N ASN A 301 -0.25 -10.75 2.78
CA ASN A 301 -0.65 -11.36 1.54
C ASN A 301 -1.60 -12.49 1.92
N SER A 302 -2.89 -12.28 1.68
CA SER A 302 -3.93 -13.30 1.76
C SER A 302 -3.30 -14.63 1.38
N ALA A 303 -3.52 -15.67 2.17
CA ALA A 303 -2.86 -16.96 2.12
C ALA A 303 -2.93 -17.72 0.76
N ASP A 304 -3.34 -17.06 -0.32
CA ASP A 304 -3.18 -17.40 -1.72
C ASP A 304 -1.84 -16.93 -2.35
N GLU A 305 -1.02 -16.09 -1.72
CA GLU A 305 0.32 -15.71 -2.22
C GLU A 305 1.46 -15.85 -1.19
N LEU A 306 1.54 -17.01 -0.52
CA LEU A 306 2.80 -17.43 0.12
C LEU A 306 3.85 -17.84 -0.94
N VAL A 307 4.30 -16.89 -1.77
CA VAL A 307 5.62 -16.90 -2.39
C VAL A 307 6.09 -15.47 -2.68
N SER A 308 6.88 -14.86 -1.80
CA SER A 308 7.86 -13.86 -2.26
C SER A 308 9.13 -13.91 -1.41
N GLY A 309 10.17 -13.24 -1.89
CA GLY A 309 11.54 -13.28 -1.35
C GLY A 309 12.50 -14.23 -2.08
N ASN A 310 12.23 -14.53 -3.35
CA ASN A 310 13.16 -14.91 -4.44
C ASN A 310 12.27 -15.31 -5.61
N PHE A 311 12.20 -14.50 -6.66
CA PHE A 311 11.26 -14.71 -7.75
C PHE A 311 11.61 -16.00 -8.49
N ALA A 312 10.65 -16.94 -8.50
CA ALA A 312 10.66 -18.08 -9.41
C ALA A 312 9.48 -17.93 -10.37
N TYR A 313 9.77 -17.60 -11.62
CA TYR A 313 8.77 -17.50 -12.68
C TYR A 313 8.58 -18.89 -13.30
N VAL A 314 7.36 -19.43 -13.19
CA VAL A 314 7.01 -20.77 -13.69
C VAL A 314 5.92 -20.63 -14.74
N PHE A 315 6.26 -20.87 -16.01
CA PHE A 315 5.38 -20.59 -17.15
C PHE A 315 5.62 -21.55 -18.33
N PRO A 316 4.65 -21.73 -19.26
CA PRO A 316 3.29 -21.23 -19.17
C PRO A 316 2.49 -21.93 -18.06
N ASN A 317 1.51 -21.24 -17.48
CA ASN A 317 0.52 -21.83 -16.59
C ASN A 317 -0.87 -21.30 -16.97
N PRO A 318 -1.79 -22.12 -17.54
CA PRO A 318 -1.68 -23.58 -17.71
C PRO A 318 -0.61 -24.03 -18.72
N ALA A 319 0.04 -25.16 -18.44
CA ALA A 319 1.06 -25.79 -19.27
C ALA A 319 0.49 -26.94 -20.11
N GLU A 320 0.99 -27.09 -21.34
CA GLU A 320 0.72 -28.29 -22.17
C GLU A 320 1.83 -29.33 -21.98
N ASN A 321 2.93 -29.25 -22.74
CA ASN A 321 3.98 -30.28 -22.71
C ASN A 321 5.31 -29.78 -22.14
N VAL A 322 5.43 -28.48 -21.91
CA VAL A 322 6.66 -27.82 -21.49
C VAL A 322 6.35 -26.84 -20.37
N LEU A 323 7.22 -26.82 -19.36
CA LEU A 323 7.21 -25.87 -18.26
C LEU A 323 8.59 -25.26 -18.09
N THR A 324 8.68 -23.95 -18.16
CA THR A 324 9.87 -23.15 -17.94
C THR A 324 9.89 -22.63 -16.51
N VAL A 325 11.05 -22.70 -15.87
CA VAL A 325 11.33 -22.17 -14.53
C VAL A 325 12.51 -21.21 -14.65
N ASN A 326 12.31 -19.94 -14.29
CA ASN A 326 13.36 -18.93 -14.18
C ASN A 326 13.48 -18.45 -12.74
N THR A 327 14.69 -18.24 -12.25
CA THR A 327 14.96 -17.72 -10.90
C THR A 327 16.08 -16.69 -10.89
N ASP A 328 16.06 -15.76 -9.93
CA ASP A 328 17.16 -14.80 -9.76
C ASP A 328 18.39 -15.41 -9.09
N THR A 329 18.19 -16.51 -8.35
CA THR A 329 19.23 -17.29 -7.67
C THR A 329 19.41 -18.65 -8.35
N GLU A 330 20.57 -19.29 -8.16
CA GLU A 330 20.84 -20.60 -8.77
C GLU A 330 19.88 -21.67 -8.24
N ILE A 331 19.31 -22.45 -9.16
CA ILE A 331 18.46 -23.60 -8.87
C ILE A 331 19.37 -24.80 -8.63
N TYR A 332 19.23 -25.45 -7.48
CA TYR A 332 19.89 -26.72 -7.17
C TYR A 332 19.00 -27.94 -7.42
N GLY A 333 17.68 -27.78 -7.31
CA GLY A 333 16.74 -28.87 -7.50
C GLY A 333 15.36 -28.39 -7.91
N ILE A 334 14.68 -29.18 -8.74
CA ILE A 334 13.26 -29.00 -9.02
C ILE A 334 12.55 -30.33 -8.80
N LYS A 335 11.46 -30.28 -8.04
CA LYS A 335 10.54 -31.40 -7.79
C LYS A 335 9.13 -31.01 -8.21
N ILE A 336 8.40 -31.94 -8.84
CA ILE A 336 6.97 -31.76 -9.15
C ILE A 336 6.19 -32.87 -8.45
N SER A 337 5.12 -32.50 -7.74
CA SER A 337 4.19 -33.42 -7.09
C SER A 337 2.75 -33.14 -7.49
N ASP A 338 1.90 -34.17 -7.50
CA ASP A 338 0.46 -34.01 -7.73
C ASP A 338 -0.29 -33.53 -6.46
N ILE A 339 -1.60 -33.32 -6.56
CA ILE A 339 -2.45 -32.86 -5.44
C ILE A 339 -2.47 -33.79 -4.21
N THR A 340 -2.04 -35.05 -4.36
CA THR A 340 -1.95 -36.00 -3.24
C THR A 340 -0.58 -35.96 -2.56
N GLY A 341 0.34 -35.12 -3.05
CA GLY A 341 1.73 -35.04 -2.59
C GLY A 341 2.63 -36.12 -3.19
N ARG A 342 2.13 -36.94 -4.13
CA ARG A 342 2.96 -37.94 -4.79
C ARG A 342 3.92 -37.25 -5.75
N GLU A 343 5.20 -37.60 -5.62
CA GLU A 343 6.26 -37.11 -6.51
C GLU A 343 6.10 -37.67 -7.93
N CYS A 344 6.00 -36.77 -8.90
CA CYS A 344 5.89 -37.09 -10.33
C CYS A 344 7.21 -36.85 -11.07
N PHE A 345 8.05 -35.94 -10.56
CA PHE A 345 9.35 -35.60 -11.14
C PHE A 345 10.29 -35.05 -10.07
N SER A 346 11.58 -35.33 -10.18
CA SER A 346 12.63 -34.70 -9.38
C SER A 346 13.95 -34.72 -10.15
N LYS A 347 14.65 -33.58 -10.19
CA LYS A 347 15.95 -33.47 -10.87
C LYS A 347 16.79 -32.35 -10.28
N ALA A 348 18.09 -32.59 -10.17
CA ALA A 348 19.07 -31.56 -9.83
C ALA A 348 19.33 -30.63 -11.02
N TYR A 349 19.51 -29.35 -10.74
CA TYR A 349 19.83 -28.31 -11.71
C TYR A 349 21.06 -27.53 -11.24
N ASN A 350 21.73 -26.87 -12.18
CA ASN A 350 22.83 -25.95 -11.91
C ASN A 350 22.68 -24.80 -12.90
N GLY A 351 21.91 -23.78 -12.52
CA GLY A 351 21.61 -22.62 -13.35
C GLY A 351 20.36 -21.88 -12.89
N ARG A 352 20.08 -20.75 -13.52
CA ARG A 352 18.93 -19.87 -13.21
C ARG A 352 17.71 -20.09 -14.12
N HIS A 353 17.82 -21.05 -15.03
CA HIS A 353 16.83 -21.34 -16.06
C HIS A 353 16.72 -22.85 -16.24
N ALA A 354 15.50 -23.37 -16.22
CA ALA A 354 15.20 -24.78 -16.46
C ALA A 354 13.98 -24.92 -17.37
N VAL A 355 14.05 -25.87 -18.31
CA VAL A 355 12.93 -26.28 -19.15
C VAL A 355 12.62 -27.74 -18.85
N LEU A 356 11.37 -28.01 -18.46
CA LEU A 356 10.87 -29.30 -18.02
C LEU A 356 9.86 -29.84 -19.04
N SER A 357 9.89 -31.14 -19.30
CA SER A 357 8.83 -31.79 -20.09
C SER A 357 7.73 -32.32 -19.19
N LEU A 358 6.49 -31.97 -19.51
CA LEU A 358 5.27 -32.47 -18.88
C LEU A 358 4.50 -33.47 -19.78
N SER A 359 5.11 -33.94 -20.87
CA SER A 359 4.45 -34.81 -21.86
C SER A 359 3.90 -36.12 -21.29
N GLY A 360 4.47 -36.63 -20.19
CA GLY A 360 3.99 -37.81 -19.46
C GLY A 360 3.00 -37.53 -18.33
N PHE A 361 2.62 -36.28 -18.10
CA PHE A 361 1.75 -35.87 -17.01
C PHE A 361 0.29 -35.86 -17.48
N ASN A 362 -0.62 -36.39 -16.65
CA ASN A 362 -2.05 -36.27 -16.90
C ASN A 362 -2.52 -34.82 -16.65
N ALA A 363 -3.60 -34.41 -17.31
CA ALA A 363 -4.26 -33.13 -17.03
C ALA A 363 -4.65 -33.04 -15.54
N GLY A 364 -4.38 -31.90 -14.91
CA GLY A 364 -4.60 -31.73 -13.48
C GLY A 364 -3.72 -30.66 -12.84
N VAL A 365 -3.86 -30.50 -11.53
CA VAL A 365 -3.08 -29.55 -10.73
C VAL A 365 -1.82 -30.23 -10.19
N TYR A 366 -0.69 -29.53 -10.27
CA TYR A 366 0.60 -29.97 -9.72
C TYR A 366 1.26 -28.84 -8.94
N PHE A 367 2.19 -29.21 -8.06
CA PHE A 367 3.01 -28.29 -7.29
C PHE A 367 4.48 -28.49 -7.66
N VAL A 368 5.16 -27.40 -7.99
CA VAL A 368 6.58 -27.35 -8.36
C VAL A 368 7.37 -26.76 -7.20
N GLU A 369 8.16 -27.59 -6.53
CA GLU A 369 9.13 -27.18 -5.52
C GLU A 369 10.47 -26.89 -6.19
N ILE A 370 11.02 -25.70 -5.97
CA ILE A 370 12.27 -25.21 -6.54
C ILE A 370 13.22 -24.91 -5.38
N GLU A 371 14.33 -25.63 -5.33
CA GLU A 371 15.36 -25.48 -4.31
C GLU A 371 16.47 -24.57 -4.81
N THR A 372 16.75 -23.52 -4.03
CA THR A 372 17.81 -22.52 -4.26
C THR A 372 18.76 -22.49 -3.07
N SER A 373 19.86 -21.71 -3.15
CA SER A 373 20.82 -21.58 -2.04
C SER A 373 20.23 -21.13 -0.72
N ASN A 374 19.16 -20.34 -0.79
CA ASN A 374 18.65 -19.63 0.38
C ASN A 374 17.33 -20.21 0.88
N LYS A 375 16.56 -20.89 0.02
CA LYS A 375 15.24 -21.46 0.38
C LYS A 375 14.66 -22.40 -0.68
N LYS A 376 13.53 -23.02 -0.31
CA LYS A 376 12.62 -23.75 -1.20
C LYS A 376 11.40 -22.88 -1.55
N ILE A 377 11.03 -22.88 -2.83
CA ILE A 377 9.92 -22.11 -3.39
C ILE A 377 8.88 -23.10 -3.95
N LEU A 378 7.59 -22.94 -3.61
CA LEU A 378 6.53 -23.82 -4.10
C LEU A 378 5.58 -23.06 -5.04
N LYS A 379 5.40 -23.52 -6.27
CA LYS A 379 4.48 -22.92 -7.25
C LYS A 379 3.43 -23.92 -7.71
N LYS A 380 2.16 -23.51 -7.69
CA LYS A 380 1.05 -24.28 -8.26
C LYS A 380 0.99 -24.09 -9.77
N ILE A 381 0.85 -25.18 -10.52
CA ILE A 381 0.62 -25.16 -11.97
C ILE A 381 -0.58 -26.03 -12.37
N VAL A 382 -1.16 -25.74 -13.53
CA VAL A 382 -2.23 -26.52 -14.16
C VAL A 382 -1.70 -27.13 -15.45
N LYS A 383 -1.73 -28.46 -15.56
CA LYS A 383 -1.48 -29.21 -16.80
C LYS A 383 -2.80 -29.38 -17.55
N ARG A 384 -2.85 -28.98 -18.82
CA ARG A 384 -4.00 -29.23 -19.72
C ARG A 384 -3.88 -30.54 -20.47
#